data_AF-A0A9E1N065-F1
#
_entry.id   AF-A0A9E1N065-F1
#
_cell.length_a   1.000
_cell.length_b   1.000
_cell.length_c   1.000
_cell.angle_alpha   90.00
_cell.angle_beta   90.00
_cell.angle_gamma   90.00
#
_symmetry.space_group_name_H-M   'P 1'
#
loop_
_entity.id
_entity.type
_entity.pdbx_description
1 polymer ?
#
loop_
_entity_poly.entity_id
_entity_poly.type
_entity_poly.pdbx_seq_one_letter_code
_entity_poly.pdbx_strand_id
1 'polypeptide(L)'
;RAIPLSESNDDEAGSSVEGVGNVNGDYYDDFAVGALEYGSGDGAVDLMFGDANDWLGSFNLSEASVKFFGDSNDEAGTDIAGGDLNGDGYSDIVISSPGWESDRGGVFVFYGF
;
A
#
# COMPACT_ATOMS: atom_id res chain seq x y z
N ARG A 1 -16.69 -11.80 4.05
CA ARG A 1 -15.28 -11.74 4.54
C ARG A 1 -14.40 -11.89 3.32
N ALA A 2 -13.63 -10.86 2.99
CA ALA A 2 -12.57 -10.98 2.03
C ALA A 2 -11.30 -11.54 2.70
N ILE A 3 -10.48 -12.24 1.94
CA ILE A 3 -9.15 -12.69 2.38
C ILE A 3 -8.19 -12.32 1.25
N PRO A 4 -7.40 -11.24 1.41
CA PRO A 4 -6.30 -10.96 0.49
C PRO A 4 -5.31 -12.11 0.56
N LEU A 5 -4.91 -12.62 -0.59
CA LEU A 5 -3.85 -13.61 -0.70
C LEU A 5 -2.59 -12.95 -1.21
N SER A 6 -1.46 -13.24 -0.57
CA SER A 6 -0.15 -12.79 -1.01
C SER A 6 0.13 -13.24 -2.46
N GLU A 7 0.93 -12.43 -3.16
CA GLU A 7 1.41 -12.73 -4.51
C GLU A 7 2.67 -13.62 -4.52
N SER A 8 3.38 -13.71 -3.39
CA SER A 8 4.58 -14.55 -3.29
C SER A 8 4.70 -15.25 -1.92
N ASN A 9 5.56 -16.25 -1.83
CA ASN A 9 5.83 -16.87 -0.53
C ASN A 9 6.82 -15.98 0.23
N ASP A 10 6.63 -15.89 1.55
CA ASP A 10 7.56 -15.27 2.49
C ASP A 10 7.76 -13.74 2.31
N ASP A 11 6.82 -13.03 1.67
CA ASP A 11 6.88 -11.55 1.53
C ASP A 11 6.22 -10.76 2.68
N GLU A 12 5.64 -11.46 3.65
CA GLU A 12 4.93 -10.87 4.78
C GLU A 12 3.82 -9.88 4.38
N ALA A 13 3.12 -10.15 3.27
CA ALA A 13 1.95 -9.36 2.90
C ALA A 13 0.90 -9.33 4.04
N GLY A 14 0.45 -8.13 4.39
CA GLY A 14 -0.38 -7.89 5.58
C GLY A 14 0.40 -7.47 6.82
N SER A 15 1.71 -7.25 6.70
CA SER A 15 2.57 -6.65 7.74
C SER A 15 2.07 -5.28 8.21
N SER A 16 1.49 -4.50 7.31
CA SER A 16 0.73 -3.27 7.58
C SER A 16 -0.53 -3.23 6.70
N VAL A 17 -1.59 -2.59 7.20
CA VAL A 17 -2.86 -2.40 6.46
C VAL A 17 -3.47 -1.07 6.86
N GLU A 18 -3.85 -0.25 5.88
CA GLU A 18 -4.49 1.05 6.13
C GLU A 18 -5.61 1.32 5.12
N GLY A 19 -6.74 1.86 5.61
CA GLY A 19 -7.77 2.43 4.73
C GLY A 19 -7.34 3.84 4.32
N VAL A 20 -6.95 4.02 3.07
CA VAL A 20 -6.30 5.26 2.60
C VAL A 20 -7.27 6.29 2.05
N GLY A 21 -8.57 6.00 2.04
CA GLY A 21 -9.62 6.88 1.50
C GLY A 21 -9.75 6.75 -0.02
N ASN A 22 -10.51 7.64 -0.65
CA ASN A 22 -10.73 7.65 -2.10
C ASN A 22 -9.52 8.27 -2.84
N VAL A 23 -8.57 7.44 -3.25
CA VAL A 23 -7.32 7.83 -3.93
C VAL A 23 -7.55 8.02 -5.43
N ASN A 24 -8.48 7.26 -6.02
CA ASN A 24 -8.73 7.23 -7.47
C ASN A 24 -9.94 8.05 -7.95
N GLY A 25 -10.63 8.73 -7.04
CA GLY A 25 -11.74 9.62 -7.37
C GLY A 25 -13.09 8.96 -7.61
N ASP A 26 -13.27 7.67 -7.34
CA ASP A 26 -14.50 6.94 -7.69
C ASP A 26 -15.60 6.92 -6.61
N TYR A 27 -15.36 7.62 -5.50
CA TYR A 27 -16.22 7.75 -4.30
C TYR A 27 -16.26 6.54 -3.38
N TYR A 28 -15.44 5.51 -3.63
CA TYR A 28 -15.24 4.40 -2.71
C TYR A 28 -13.90 4.56 -1.98
N ASP A 29 -13.85 4.15 -0.72
CA ASP A 29 -12.60 4.17 0.04
C ASP A 29 -11.70 3.03 -0.44
N ASP A 30 -10.45 3.36 -0.72
CA ASP A 30 -9.38 2.44 -1.10
C ASP A 30 -8.62 1.98 0.15
N PHE A 31 -7.81 0.93 0.01
CA PHE A 31 -6.92 0.47 1.07
C PHE A 31 -5.58 0.00 0.53
N ALA A 32 -4.57 0.08 1.38
CA ALA A 32 -3.21 -0.33 1.06
C ALA A 32 -2.75 -1.45 2.01
N VAL A 33 -1.92 -2.36 1.50
CA VAL A 33 -1.36 -3.50 2.23
C VAL A 33 0.15 -3.51 2.06
N GLY A 34 0.90 -3.52 3.16
CA GLY A 34 2.36 -3.66 3.14
C GLY A 34 2.81 -5.12 3.10
N ALA A 35 3.90 -5.37 2.39
CA ALA A 35 4.61 -6.64 2.30
C ALA A 35 6.10 -6.38 2.60
N LEU A 36 6.45 -6.37 3.89
CA LEU A 36 7.75 -5.92 4.39
C LEU A 36 8.93 -6.76 3.86
N GLU A 37 8.74 -8.06 3.70
CA GLU A 37 9.78 -8.98 3.24
C GLU A 37 9.79 -9.18 1.72
N TYR A 38 8.95 -8.44 0.98
CA TYR A 38 9.03 -8.41 -0.48
C TYR A 38 10.46 -8.07 -0.91
N GLY A 39 11.00 -8.80 -1.89
CA GLY A 39 12.37 -8.59 -2.38
C GLY A 39 13.47 -8.97 -1.39
N SER A 40 13.17 -9.68 -0.28
CA SER A 40 14.10 -9.94 0.83
C SER A 40 14.43 -8.68 1.65
N GLY A 41 13.39 -7.95 2.06
CA GLY A 41 13.49 -6.76 2.91
C GLY A 41 13.41 -5.42 2.18
N ASP A 42 13.26 -5.44 0.85
CA ASP A 42 13.05 -4.22 0.06
C ASP A 42 11.73 -3.56 0.47
N GLY A 43 10.72 -4.39 0.69
CA GLY A 43 9.38 -3.97 1.04
C GLY A 43 8.55 -3.55 -0.17
N ALA A 44 7.24 -3.74 -0.08
CA ALA A 44 6.29 -3.29 -1.08
C ALA A 44 4.97 -2.85 -0.44
N VAL A 45 4.20 -2.04 -1.16
CA VAL A 45 2.84 -1.67 -0.79
C VAL A 45 1.90 -1.86 -1.97
N ASP A 46 0.86 -2.65 -1.75
CA ASP A 46 -0.21 -2.93 -2.70
C ASP A 46 -1.41 -2.03 -2.41
N LEU A 47 -1.75 -1.15 -3.35
CA LEU A 47 -2.96 -0.34 -3.30
C LEU A 47 -4.10 -1.03 -4.04
N MET A 48 -5.21 -1.17 -3.34
CA MET A 48 -6.42 -1.81 -3.81
C MET A 48 -7.53 -0.76 -3.91
N PHE A 49 -8.00 -0.47 -5.12
CA PHE A 49 -9.13 0.44 -5.29
C PHE A 49 -10.43 -0.20 -4.84
N GLY A 50 -11.13 0.50 -3.95
CA GLY A 50 -12.50 0.23 -3.56
C GLY A 50 -13.42 0.21 -4.78
N ASP A 51 -14.54 -0.49 -4.68
CA ASP A 51 -15.57 -0.43 -5.71
C ASP A 51 -16.96 -0.70 -5.11
N ALA A 52 -17.98 -0.54 -5.94
CA ALA A 52 -19.38 -0.79 -5.58
C ALA A 52 -19.72 -2.26 -5.36
N ASN A 53 -18.85 -3.17 -5.81
CA ASN A 53 -19.06 -4.60 -5.71
C ASN A 53 -18.52 -5.05 -4.36
N ASP A 54 -19.41 -5.09 -3.39
CA ASP A 54 -19.27 -5.73 -2.09
C ASP A 54 -18.18 -6.83 -2.15
N TRP A 55 -17.04 -6.62 -1.47
CA TRP A 55 -15.79 -7.40 -1.55
C TRP A 55 -15.97 -8.83 -1.01
N LEU A 56 -16.87 -9.58 -1.64
CA LEU A 56 -17.35 -10.87 -1.23
C LEU A 56 -16.53 -11.94 -1.97
N GLY A 57 -15.37 -12.27 -1.40
CA GLY A 57 -14.51 -13.32 -1.93
C GLY A 57 -13.06 -13.14 -1.53
N SER A 58 -12.22 -14.13 -1.82
CA SER A 58 -10.77 -13.95 -1.81
C SER A 58 -10.34 -13.29 -3.11
N PHE A 59 -9.51 -12.27 -3.03
CA PHE A 59 -8.82 -11.65 -4.15
C PHE A 59 -7.31 -11.75 -3.90
N ASN A 60 -6.49 -11.68 -4.95
CA ASN A 60 -5.04 -11.78 -4.84
C ASN A 60 -4.43 -10.38 -4.85
N LEU A 61 -3.43 -10.13 -4.00
CA LEU A 61 -2.68 -8.87 -3.99
C LEU A 61 -1.84 -8.67 -5.27
N SER A 62 -1.63 -9.72 -6.06
CA SER A 62 -1.11 -9.62 -7.43
C SER A 62 -2.02 -8.80 -8.35
N GLU A 63 -3.30 -8.64 -7.99
CA GLU A 63 -4.30 -7.85 -8.71
C GLU A 63 -4.39 -6.40 -8.19
N ALA A 64 -3.40 -5.96 -7.40
CA ALA A 64 -3.31 -4.58 -6.92
C ALA A 64 -3.44 -3.57 -8.07
N SER A 65 -4.22 -2.52 -7.81
CA SER A 65 -4.46 -1.45 -8.77
C SER A 65 -3.20 -0.62 -9.01
N VAL A 66 -2.42 -0.41 -7.95
CA VAL A 66 -1.09 0.21 -7.99
C VAL A 66 -0.18 -0.54 -7.03
N LYS A 67 1.10 -0.65 -7.38
CA LYS A 67 2.15 -1.23 -6.52
C LYS A 67 3.27 -0.21 -6.31
N PHE A 68 3.68 -0.05 -5.07
CA PHE A 68 4.85 0.74 -4.68
C PHE A 68 5.95 -0.22 -4.23
N PHE A 69 7.16 -0.04 -4.76
CA PHE A 69 8.31 -0.90 -4.45
C PHE A 69 9.38 -0.09 -3.74
N GLY A 70 9.97 -0.67 -2.68
CA GLY A 70 11.23 -0.20 -2.13
C GLY A 70 12.43 -0.67 -2.96
N ASP A 71 13.59 -0.06 -2.71
CA ASP A 71 14.88 -0.58 -3.15
C ASP A 71 15.49 -1.52 -2.10
N SER A 72 16.74 -1.95 -2.29
CA SER A 72 17.38 -2.99 -1.50
C SER A 72 17.41 -2.70 0.00
N ASN A 73 16.69 -3.50 0.80
CA ASN A 73 16.53 -3.34 2.26
C ASN A 73 15.88 -2.01 2.70
N ASP A 74 15.03 -1.42 1.86
CA ASP A 74 14.35 -0.16 2.19
C ASP A 74 13.25 -0.32 3.25
N GLU A 75 12.75 -1.54 3.47
CA GLU A 75 11.64 -1.83 4.38
C GLU A 75 10.39 -0.97 4.07
N ALA A 76 10.16 -0.71 2.77
CA ALA A 76 9.05 0.11 2.31
C ALA A 76 7.71 -0.50 2.71
N GLY A 77 6.81 0.32 3.23
CA GLY A 77 5.50 -0.15 3.72
C GLY A 77 5.49 -0.62 5.16
N THR A 78 6.56 -0.37 5.94
CA THR A 78 6.55 -0.62 7.40
C THR A 78 5.34 0.03 8.08
N ASP A 79 4.98 1.25 7.66
CA ASP A 79 3.78 1.97 8.06
C ASP A 79 3.18 2.71 6.85
N ILE A 80 1.86 2.87 6.87
CA ILE A 80 1.08 3.47 5.79
C ILE A 80 0.06 4.42 6.40
N ALA A 81 -0.11 5.60 5.79
CA ALA A 81 -1.17 6.54 6.14
C ALA A 81 -1.85 7.07 4.86
N GLY A 82 -3.12 7.46 4.98
CA GLY A 82 -3.88 8.10 3.91
C GLY A 82 -4.52 9.42 4.32
N GLY A 83 -4.77 10.28 3.34
CA GLY A 83 -5.54 11.52 3.49
C GLY A 83 -5.23 12.56 2.43
N ASP A 84 -6.12 13.52 2.19
CA ASP A 84 -5.90 14.63 1.26
C ASP A 84 -4.90 15.64 1.85
N LEU A 85 -3.63 15.57 1.42
CA LEU A 85 -2.53 16.40 1.92
C LEU A 85 -2.35 17.68 1.10
N ASN A 86 -2.83 17.69 -0.14
CA ASN A 86 -2.61 18.78 -1.08
C ASN A 86 -3.87 19.67 -1.31
N GLY A 87 -5.05 19.21 -0.86
CA GLY A 87 -6.33 19.90 -0.94
C GLY A 87 -7.05 19.79 -2.29
N ASP A 88 -6.74 18.78 -3.11
CA ASP A 88 -7.37 18.58 -4.42
C ASP A 88 -8.66 17.75 -4.38
N GLY A 89 -8.99 17.18 -3.21
CA GLY A 89 -10.18 16.38 -3.00
C GLY A 89 -9.99 14.89 -3.24
N TYR A 90 -8.77 14.44 -3.57
CA TYR A 90 -8.39 13.04 -3.63
C TYR A 90 -7.55 12.68 -2.40
N SER A 91 -7.67 11.44 -1.93
CA SER A 91 -6.83 11.00 -0.82
C SER A 91 -5.43 10.68 -1.33
N ASP A 92 -4.41 11.19 -0.64
CA ASP A 92 -3.00 10.89 -0.90
C ASP A 92 -2.55 9.73 0.00
N ILE A 93 -1.43 9.11 -0.37
CA ILE A 93 -0.83 7.99 0.37
C ILE A 93 0.55 8.40 0.87
N VAL A 94 0.84 8.06 2.12
CA VAL A 94 2.16 8.20 2.75
C VAL A 94 2.69 6.83 3.11
N ILE A 95 3.92 6.53 2.69
CA ILE A 95 4.58 5.24 2.92
C ILE A 95 5.91 5.50 3.62
N SER A 96 6.13 4.85 4.77
CA SER A 96 7.42 4.87 5.44
C SER A 96 8.36 3.80 4.88
N SER A 97 9.66 4.07 4.93
CA SER A 97 10.73 3.16 4.52
C SER A 97 11.92 3.36 5.47
N PRO A 98 11.94 2.69 6.63
CA PRO A 98 12.97 2.88 7.65
C PRO A 98 14.40 2.58 7.19
N GLY A 99 14.57 1.60 6.29
CA GLY A 99 15.87 1.20 5.74
C GLY A 99 16.45 2.14 4.68
N TRP A 100 15.65 3.10 4.20
CA TRP A 100 16.02 4.00 3.10
C TRP A 100 17.34 4.74 3.36
N GLU A 101 18.17 4.84 2.31
CA GLU A 101 19.50 5.46 2.33
C GLU A 101 20.41 4.97 3.49
N SER A 102 20.49 3.64 3.67
CA SER A 102 21.29 3.00 4.73
C SER A 102 20.80 3.37 6.14
N ASP A 103 19.55 3.03 6.44
CA ASP A 103 18.88 3.26 7.71
C ASP A 103 18.75 4.75 8.11
N ARG A 104 18.79 5.65 7.12
CA ARG A 104 18.47 7.06 7.36
C ARG A 104 16.99 7.25 7.60
N GLY A 105 16.17 6.38 7.02
CA GLY A 105 14.72 6.45 7.03
C GLY A 105 14.20 7.44 5.99
N GLY A 106 13.17 7.01 5.26
CA GLY A 106 12.48 7.76 4.24
C GLY A 106 10.98 7.74 4.48
N VAL A 107 10.31 8.81 4.02
CA VAL A 107 8.86 8.88 3.93
C VAL A 107 8.51 9.41 2.55
N PHE A 108 7.69 8.66 1.84
CA PHE A 108 7.29 8.96 0.47
C PHE A 108 5.81 9.31 0.42
N VAL A 109 5.47 10.33 -0.36
CA VAL A 109 4.09 10.79 -0.56
C VAL A 109 3.72 10.57 -2.01
N PHE A 110 2.56 9.95 -2.24
CA PHE A 110 1.98 9.71 -3.56
C PHE A 110 0.61 10.38 -3.61
N TYR A 111 0.45 11.32 -4.53
CA TYR A 111 -0.80 12.06 -4.66
C TYR A 111 -1.89 11.23 -5.36
N GLY A 112 -3.13 11.38 -4.88
CA GLY A 112 -4.32 10.81 -5.50
C GLY A 112 -4.66 11.43 -6.86
N PHE A 113 -5.63 10.86 -7.58
CA PHE A 113 -6.00 11.26 -8.94
C PHE A 113 -7.46 10.98 -9.30
#